data_AF-A0A7K4G3G7-F1
#
_entry.id   AF-A0A7K4G3G7-F1
#
_cell.length_a   1.000
_cell.length_b   1.000
_cell.length_c   1.000
_cell.angle_alpha   90.00
_cell.angle_beta   90.00
_cell.angle_gamma   90.00
#
_symmetry.space_group_name_H-M   'P 1'
#
loop_
_entity.id
_entity.type
_entity.pdbx_description
1 polymer ?
#
loop_
_entity_poly.entity_id
_entity_poly.type
_entity_poly.pdbx_seq_one_letter_code
_entity_poly.pdbx_strand_id
1 'polypeptide(L)'
;MEPDEKIQAHMVSVWRESKKFFSVGGKEGMLVLTDRHLMFIHKTEAKMKWWQAIRQRQVINFLKSKNTMIRHDGYEESNLVEDMVNKKNTQLSLDDILNITHEEKEWGSILLLEYEKDGKRQKYQYAIAQDWVKYPIKEPTKYMKVDWEPFVQYIKDRQKFTK
;
A
#
# COMPACT_ATOMS: atom_id res chain seq x y z
N MET A 1 5.70 -5.93 -14.86
CA MET A 1 5.95 -7.06 -13.95
C MET A 1 6.72 -8.11 -14.69
N GLU A 2 7.58 -8.82 -13.98
CA GLU A 2 8.29 -9.97 -14.55
C GLU A 2 7.36 -11.19 -14.58
N PRO A 3 7.51 -12.13 -15.55
CA PRO A 3 6.52 -13.19 -15.77
C PRO A 3 6.30 -14.15 -14.59
N ASP A 4 7.31 -14.33 -13.74
CA ASP A 4 7.31 -15.23 -12.57
C ASP A 4 7.07 -14.50 -11.24
N GLU A 5 6.94 -13.18 -11.27
CA GLU A 5 6.70 -12.34 -10.08
C GLU A 5 5.35 -12.66 -9.43
N LYS A 6 5.33 -12.85 -8.10
CA LYS A 6 4.15 -13.30 -7.35
C LYS A 6 3.70 -12.32 -6.29
N ILE A 7 2.38 -12.13 -6.18
CA ILE A 7 1.78 -11.33 -5.11
C ILE A 7 1.94 -12.06 -3.78
N GLN A 8 2.50 -11.35 -2.80
CA GLN A 8 2.78 -11.85 -1.46
C GLN A 8 1.79 -11.27 -0.46
N ALA A 9 1.47 -9.99 -0.62
CA ALA A 9 0.44 -9.32 0.14
C ALA A 9 -0.22 -8.24 -0.69
N HIS A 10 -1.50 -7.98 -0.44
CA HIS A 10 -2.14 -6.77 -0.95
C HIS A 10 -3.24 -6.29 -0.01
N MET A 11 -3.31 -4.97 0.16
CA MET A 11 -4.28 -4.31 1.02
C MET A 11 -5.02 -3.26 0.23
N VAL A 12 -6.32 -3.15 0.49
CA VAL A 12 -7.21 -2.14 -0.12
C VAL A 12 -7.46 -0.99 0.84
N SER A 13 -8.01 0.11 0.33
CA SER A 13 -8.30 1.31 1.11
C SER A 13 -7.08 1.87 1.86
N VAL A 14 -5.90 1.74 1.24
CA VAL A 14 -4.66 2.33 1.74
C VAL A 14 -4.65 3.80 1.35
N TRP A 15 -4.59 4.67 2.35
CA TRP A 15 -4.43 6.11 2.19
C TRP A 15 -2.95 6.46 2.14
N ARG A 16 -2.48 6.98 1.00
CA ARG A 16 -1.11 7.45 0.79
C ARG A 16 -1.04 8.96 0.86
N GLU A 17 -0.16 9.48 1.71
CA GLU A 17 0.10 10.90 1.86
C GLU A 17 1.58 11.21 1.71
N SER A 18 1.88 12.32 1.02
CA SER A 18 3.25 12.83 0.93
C SER A 18 3.62 13.51 2.24
N LYS A 19 4.85 13.29 2.74
CA LYS A 19 5.38 14.01 3.92
C LYS A 19 6.09 15.33 3.57
N LYS A 20 5.63 16.04 2.52
CA LYS A 20 6.23 17.32 2.10
C LYS A 20 5.51 18.48 2.78
N PHE A 21 6.22 19.56 3.08
CA PHE A 21 5.74 20.70 3.88
C PHE A 21 4.55 21.51 3.30
N PHE A 22 4.04 21.15 2.12
CA PHE A 22 2.88 21.79 1.47
C PHE A 22 1.98 20.78 0.73
N SER A 23 2.05 19.48 1.03
CA SER A 23 1.14 18.52 0.38
C SER A 23 -0.25 18.61 1.02
N VAL A 24 -1.22 19.05 0.22
CA VAL A 24 -2.65 19.00 0.55
C VAL A 24 -3.23 17.72 -0.05
N GLY A 25 -3.88 16.92 0.79
CA GLY A 25 -4.64 15.73 0.40
C GLY A 25 -3.81 14.45 0.20
N GLY A 26 -4.47 13.33 0.43
CA GLY A 26 -3.95 11.99 0.17
C GLY A 26 -4.66 11.29 -0.99
N LYS A 27 -4.23 10.07 -1.28
CA LYS A 27 -4.84 9.22 -2.30
C LYS A 27 -5.19 7.88 -1.70
N GLU A 28 -6.43 7.44 -1.89
CA GLU A 28 -6.81 6.06 -1.63
C GLU A 28 -6.33 5.17 -2.78
N GLY A 29 -5.87 3.98 -2.46
CA GLY A 29 -5.50 2.95 -3.42
C GLY A 29 -5.31 1.59 -2.77
N MET A 30 -4.73 0.68 -3.53
CA MET A 30 -4.21 -0.59 -3.02
C MET A 30 -2.70 -0.50 -2.88
N LEU A 31 -2.17 -1.10 -1.82
CA LEU A 31 -0.75 -1.36 -1.69
C LEU A 31 -0.53 -2.83 -1.95
N VAL A 32 0.25 -3.15 -2.97
CA VAL A 32 0.53 -4.52 -3.41
C VAL A 32 2.01 -4.78 -3.27
N LEU A 33 2.35 -5.85 -2.56
CA LEU A 33 3.71 -6.33 -2.38
C LEU A 33 3.87 -7.64 -3.13
N THR A 34 4.83 -7.66 -4.03
CA THR A 34 5.29 -8.88 -4.69
C THR A 34 6.62 -9.32 -4.10
N ASP A 35 7.20 -10.39 -4.63
CA ASP A 35 8.55 -10.82 -4.31
C ASP A 35 9.66 -9.93 -4.90
N ARG A 36 9.33 -8.99 -5.81
CA ARG A 36 10.30 -8.09 -6.47
C ARG A 36 9.99 -6.60 -6.39
N HIS A 37 8.73 -6.23 -6.18
CA HIS A 37 8.28 -4.85 -6.23
C HIS A 37 7.28 -4.52 -5.13
N LEU A 38 7.29 -3.25 -4.74
CA LEU A 38 6.21 -2.60 -4.01
C LEU A 38 5.43 -1.70 -4.96
N MET A 39 4.11 -1.86 -5.02
CA MET A 39 3.26 -1.13 -5.94
C MET A 39 2.13 -0.42 -5.23
N PHE A 40 1.86 0.82 -5.64
CA PHE A 40 0.70 1.58 -5.19
C PHE A 40 -0.26 1.81 -6.36
N ILE A 41 -1.42 1.15 -6.28
CA ILE A 41 -2.45 1.15 -7.31
C ILE A 41 -3.55 2.14 -6.90
N HIS A 42 -3.49 3.34 -7.46
CA HIS A 42 -4.50 4.38 -7.25
C HIS A 42 -5.64 4.34 -8.27
N LYS A 43 -5.35 3.81 -9.46
CA LYS A 43 -6.32 3.60 -10.55
C LYS A 43 -6.35 2.12 -10.86
N THR A 44 -7.42 1.44 -10.45
CA THR A 44 -7.60 0.00 -10.66
C THR A 44 -8.81 -0.25 -11.55
N GLU A 45 -8.73 -1.29 -12.37
CA GLU A 45 -9.85 -1.86 -13.13
C GLU A 45 -10.64 -2.88 -12.31
N ALA A 46 -10.23 -3.14 -11.06
CA ALA A 46 -10.96 -4.02 -10.15
C ALA A 46 -12.41 -3.53 -9.95
N LYS A 47 -13.36 -4.47 -10.05
CA LYS A 47 -14.80 -4.16 -9.97
C LYS A 47 -15.16 -3.55 -8.62
N MET A 48 -15.99 -2.51 -8.63
CA MET A 48 -16.45 -1.84 -7.39
C MET A 48 -17.10 -2.80 -6.38
N LYS A 49 -17.83 -3.83 -6.86
CA LYS A 49 -18.41 -4.87 -5.98
C LYS A 49 -17.34 -5.70 -5.28
N TRP A 50 -16.26 -6.04 -5.98
CA TRP A 50 -15.13 -6.76 -5.40
C TRP A 50 -14.44 -5.89 -4.34
N TRP A 51 -14.17 -4.62 -4.66
CA TRP A 51 -13.57 -3.66 -3.71
C TRP A 51 -14.37 -3.56 -2.42
N GLN A 52 -15.71 -3.43 -2.51
CA GLN A 52 -16.59 -3.33 -1.34
C GLN A 52 -16.53 -4.59 -0.47
N ALA A 53 -16.57 -5.78 -1.08
CA ALA A 53 -16.50 -7.04 -0.38
C ALA A 53 -15.14 -7.23 0.32
N ILE A 54 -14.04 -6.97 -0.39
CA ILE A 54 -12.69 -7.11 0.14
C ILE A 54 -12.40 -6.11 1.25
N ARG A 55 -12.85 -4.86 1.14
CA ARG A 55 -12.72 -3.89 2.24
C ARG A 55 -13.36 -4.42 3.53
N GLN A 56 -14.57 -4.97 3.46
CA GLN A 56 -15.26 -5.52 4.65
C GLN A 56 -14.50 -6.72 5.24
N ARG A 57 -14.08 -7.66 4.39
CA ARG A 57 -13.30 -8.84 4.82
C ARG A 57 -11.97 -8.43 5.43
N GLN A 58 -11.25 -7.48 4.83
CA GLN A 58 -10.00 -6.94 5.32
C GLN A 58 -10.15 -6.36 6.73
N VAL A 59 -11.19 -5.55 6.97
CA VAL A 59 -11.46 -5.00 8.31
C VAL A 59 -11.67 -6.12 9.33
N ILE A 60 -12.50 -7.13 9.00
CA ILE A 60 -12.73 -8.27 9.89
C ILE A 60 -11.44 -9.04 10.15
N ASN A 61 -10.62 -9.27 9.12
CA ASN A 61 -9.34 -9.95 9.24
C ASN A 61 -8.41 -9.18 10.18
N PHE A 62 -8.28 -7.86 10.03
CA PHE A 62 -7.44 -7.03 10.91
C PHE A 62 -7.92 -6.94 12.35
N LEU A 63 -9.23 -7.04 12.58
CA LEU A 63 -9.77 -7.16 13.94
C LEU A 63 -9.40 -8.50 14.60
N LYS A 64 -9.25 -9.57 13.81
CA LYS A 64 -8.86 -10.91 14.31
C LYS A 64 -7.34 -11.07 14.42
N SER A 65 -6.61 -10.58 13.43
CA SER A 65 -5.15 -10.63 13.32
C SER A 65 -4.68 -9.37 12.63
N LYS A 66 -3.84 -8.59 13.31
CA LYS A 66 -3.32 -7.32 12.78
C LYS A 66 -2.34 -7.49 11.62
N ASN A 67 -1.92 -8.71 11.31
CA ASN A 67 -0.88 -9.00 10.32
C ASN A 67 -1.25 -8.48 8.92
N THR A 68 -0.38 -7.66 8.33
CA THR A 68 -0.55 -7.04 7.00
C THR A 68 -0.13 -7.95 5.83
N MET A 69 0.52 -9.08 6.11
CA MET A 69 0.87 -10.09 5.09
C MET A 69 -0.33 -10.97 4.73
N ILE A 70 -1.32 -10.37 4.07
CA ILE A 70 -2.56 -11.02 3.64
C ILE A 70 -2.76 -10.94 2.13
N ARG A 71 -3.46 -11.94 1.58
CA ARG A 71 -3.95 -11.94 0.20
C ARG A 71 -5.46 -12.06 0.20
N HIS A 72 -6.11 -11.30 -0.66
CA HIS A 72 -7.54 -11.44 -0.94
C HIS A 72 -7.75 -12.25 -2.21
N ASP A 73 -8.87 -12.96 -2.25
CA ASP A 73 -9.34 -13.71 -3.41
C ASP A 73 -9.83 -12.77 -4.50
N GLY A 74 -9.60 -13.12 -5.77
CA GLY A 74 -10.16 -12.40 -6.92
C GLY A 74 -9.38 -11.16 -7.37
N TYR A 75 -8.14 -11.00 -6.90
CA TYR A 75 -7.15 -10.10 -7.48
C TYR A 75 -5.80 -10.81 -7.57
N GLU A 76 -5.44 -11.20 -8.79
CA GLU A 76 -4.25 -12.01 -9.07
C GLU A 76 -3.22 -11.21 -9.88
N GLU A 77 -2.09 -11.83 -10.22
CA GLU A 77 -1.01 -11.20 -10.96
C GLU A 77 -1.46 -10.60 -12.29
N SER A 78 -2.42 -11.23 -13.00
CA SER A 78 -2.96 -10.70 -14.25
C SER A 78 -3.70 -9.37 -14.07
N ASN A 79 -4.44 -9.20 -12.97
CA ASN A 79 -5.11 -7.95 -12.64
C ASN A 79 -4.08 -6.85 -12.33
N LEU A 80 -3.02 -7.21 -11.61
CA LEU A 80 -1.93 -6.28 -11.31
C LEU A 80 -1.22 -5.83 -12.60
N VAL A 81 -0.93 -6.75 -13.52
CA VAL A 81 -0.33 -6.42 -14.82
C VAL A 81 -1.20 -5.43 -15.60
N GLU A 82 -2.52 -5.65 -15.64
CA GLU A 82 -3.47 -4.74 -16.29
C GLU A 82 -3.48 -3.36 -15.63
N ASP A 83 -3.56 -3.31 -14.30
CA ASP A 83 -3.52 -2.05 -13.54
C ASP A 83 -2.20 -1.29 -13.76
N MET A 84 -1.09 -1.99 -13.96
CA MET A 84 0.22 -1.38 -14.19
C MET A 84 0.39 -0.75 -15.57
N VAL A 85 -0.53 -0.98 -16.52
CA VAL A 85 -0.60 -0.21 -17.78
C VAL A 85 -0.89 1.27 -17.49
N ASN A 86 -1.60 1.57 -16.39
CA ASN A 86 -1.92 2.94 -16.02
C ASN A 86 -0.74 3.65 -15.35
N LYS A 87 -0.11 4.58 -16.06
CA LYS A 87 1.06 5.37 -15.60
C LYS A 87 0.83 6.20 -14.32
N LYS A 88 -0.42 6.34 -13.85
CA LYS A 88 -0.74 7.00 -12.56
C LYS A 88 -0.44 6.10 -11.36
N ASN A 89 -0.36 4.78 -11.57
CA ASN A 89 0.07 3.82 -10.57
C ASN A 89 1.59 3.86 -10.43
N THR A 90 2.09 3.40 -9.28
CA THR A 90 3.52 3.44 -8.96
C THR A 90 4.04 2.02 -8.80
N GLN A 91 5.11 1.69 -9.51
CA GLN A 91 5.94 0.51 -9.28
C GLN A 91 7.26 0.97 -8.68
N LEU A 92 7.79 0.22 -7.72
CA LEU A 92 9.09 0.46 -7.12
C LEU A 92 9.78 -0.89 -6.92
N SER A 93 11.01 -1.06 -7.42
CA SER A 93 11.80 -2.23 -7.08
C SER A 93 12.06 -2.23 -5.58
N LEU A 94 12.10 -3.40 -4.93
CA LEU A 94 12.46 -3.45 -3.51
C LEU A 94 13.85 -2.84 -3.28
N ASP A 95 14.78 -3.02 -4.22
CA ASP A 95 16.14 -2.47 -4.15
C ASP A 95 16.17 -0.92 -4.27
N ASP A 96 15.15 -0.30 -4.86
CA ASP A 96 15.06 1.16 -5.00
C ASP A 96 14.50 1.86 -3.74
N ILE A 97 14.06 1.07 -2.74
CA ILE A 97 13.55 1.60 -1.47
C ILE A 97 14.73 2.03 -0.60
N LEU A 98 14.84 3.34 -0.35
CA LEU A 98 15.91 3.90 0.49
C LEU A 98 15.68 3.64 1.98
N ASN A 99 14.42 3.73 2.42
CA ASN A 99 14.05 3.43 3.80
C ASN A 99 12.59 2.99 3.87
N ILE A 100 12.33 1.98 4.69
CA ILE A 100 10.98 1.53 5.01
C ILE A 100 10.90 1.17 6.49
N THR A 101 9.97 1.83 7.18
CA THR A 101 9.73 1.65 8.61
C THR A 101 8.24 1.75 8.89
N HIS A 102 7.83 1.46 10.12
CA HIS A 102 6.46 1.71 10.57
C HIS A 102 6.46 2.43 11.91
N GLU A 103 5.31 3.00 12.25
CA GLU A 103 5.09 3.70 13.51
C GLU A 103 3.65 3.49 13.96
N GLU A 104 3.45 3.24 15.26
CA GLU A 104 2.12 3.19 15.86
C GLU A 104 1.73 4.61 16.34
N LYS A 105 0.60 5.12 15.84
CA LYS A 105 -0.01 6.36 16.34
C LYS A 105 -1.24 6.04 17.18
N GLU A 106 -1.68 7.01 17.98
CA GLU A 106 -2.91 6.87 18.76
C GLU A 106 -4.12 6.52 17.87
N TRP A 107 -4.18 7.13 16.68
CA TRP A 107 -5.27 7.02 15.73
C TRP A 107 -5.14 5.88 14.71
N GLY A 108 -3.97 5.23 14.59
CA GLY A 108 -3.74 4.18 13.59
C GLY A 108 -2.27 3.81 13.41
N SER A 109 -2.01 2.75 12.65
CA SER A 109 -0.63 2.30 12.36
C SER A 109 -0.20 2.76 10.98
N ILE A 110 0.97 3.38 10.88
CA ILE A 110 1.47 3.95 9.62
C ILE A 110 2.71 3.19 9.12
N LEU A 111 2.77 3.00 7.81
CA LEU A 111 3.97 2.58 7.09
C LEU A 111 4.63 3.81 6.47
N LEU A 112 5.92 3.98 6.69
CA LEU A 112 6.72 5.08 6.17
C LEU A 112 7.63 4.54 5.08
N LEU A 113 7.53 5.12 3.89
CA LEU A 113 8.32 4.73 2.74
C LEU A 113 9.10 5.91 2.19
N GLU A 114 10.35 5.65 1.86
CA GLU A 114 11.23 6.60 1.24
C GLU A 114 11.98 5.96 0.07
N TYR A 115 11.99 6.65 -1.06
CA TYR A 115 12.65 6.18 -2.27
C TYR A 115 13.05 7.37 -3.15
N GLU A 116 13.95 7.14 -4.11
CA GLU A 116 14.30 8.15 -5.09
C GLU A 116 13.49 7.97 -6.37
N LYS A 117 12.99 9.08 -6.92
CA LYS A 117 12.35 9.10 -8.24
C LYS A 117 12.73 10.38 -8.97
N ASP A 118 13.24 10.25 -10.19
CA ASP A 118 13.68 11.36 -11.03
C ASP A 118 14.69 12.28 -10.32
N GLY A 119 15.66 11.70 -9.59
CA GLY A 119 16.66 12.44 -8.81
C GLY A 119 16.11 13.14 -7.56
N LYS A 120 14.85 12.89 -7.19
CA LYS A 120 14.19 13.52 -6.04
C LYS A 120 13.74 12.49 -5.03
N ARG A 121 14.19 12.67 -3.79
CA ARG A 121 13.76 11.87 -2.64
C ARG A 121 12.26 12.09 -2.38
N GLN A 122 11.50 11.01 -2.42
CA GLN A 122 10.08 10.98 -2.11
C GLN A 122 9.89 10.34 -0.74
N LYS A 123 9.05 10.96 0.10
CA LYS A 123 8.66 10.42 1.40
C LYS A 123 7.14 10.31 1.44
N TYR A 124 6.65 9.11 1.68
CA TYR A 124 5.23 8.83 1.81
C TYR A 124 4.92 8.15 3.14
N GLN A 125 3.74 8.42 3.67
CA GLN A 125 3.12 7.60 4.69
C GLN A 125 1.91 6.89 4.11
N TYR A 126 1.67 5.67 4.60
CA TYR A 126 0.55 4.83 4.22
C TYR A 126 -0.18 4.40 5.49
N ALA A 127 -1.50 4.50 5.47
CA ALA A 127 -2.36 4.00 6.54
C ALA A 127 -3.58 3.31 5.94
N ILE A 128 -4.16 2.33 6.63
CA ILE A 128 -5.36 1.65 6.15
C ILE A 128 -6.57 2.42 6.66
N ALA A 129 -7.29 3.09 5.76
CA ALA A 129 -8.48 3.84 6.09
C ALA A 129 -9.64 2.89 6.40
N GLN A 130 -10.29 3.11 7.54
CA GLN A 130 -11.49 2.40 7.94
C GLN A 130 -12.74 3.12 7.45
N ASP A 131 -12.83 4.44 7.58
CA ASP A 131 -14.02 5.24 7.22
C ASP A 131 -13.63 6.58 6.59
N TRP A 132 -14.56 7.24 5.89
CA TRP A 132 -14.34 8.52 5.22
C TRP A 132 -15.47 9.52 5.43
N VAL A 133 -15.11 10.80 5.42
CA VAL A 133 -16.01 11.89 5.08
C VAL A 133 -16.03 12.07 3.56
N LYS A 134 -17.16 12.49 2.98
CA LYS A 134 -17.31 12.67 1.52
C LYS A 134 -17.31 14.14 1.08
N TYR A 135 -17.56 15.08 1.99
CA TYR A 135 -17.71 16.51 1.70
C TYR A 135 -16.99 17.35 2.77
N PRO A 136 -16.31 18.46 2.41
CA PRO A 136 -16.13 19.00 1.06
C PRO A 136 -15.09 18.23 0.21
N ILE A 137 -14.20 17.48 0.85
CA ILE A 137 -13.17 16.64 0.20
C ILE A 137 -13.22 15.25 0.83
N LYS A 138 -13.05 14.19 0.02
CA LYS A 138 -12.99 12.83 0.53
C LYS A 138 -11.70 12.62 1.32
N GLU A 139 -11.81 12.42 2.61
CA GLU A 139 -10.67 12.15 3.51
C GLU A 139 -11.04 11.06 4.52
N PRO A 140 -10.08 10.23 4.96
CA PRO A 140 -10.35 9.25 6.00
C PRO A 140 -10.61 9.93 7.34
N THR A 141 -11.63 9.45 8.05
CA THR A 141 -11.96 9.91 9.41
C THR A 141 -11.48 8.92 10.47
N LYS A 142 -11.15 7.69 10.06
CA LYS A 142 -10.69 6.63 10.94
C LYS A 142 -9.70 5.73 10.20
N TYR A 143 -8.71 5.26 10.93
CA TYR A 143 -7.69 4.35 10.42
C TYR A 143 -7.64 3.07 11.27
N MET A 144 -7.17 1.99 10.65
CA MET A 144 -6.97 0.72 11.33
C MET A 144 -5.63 0.72 12.09
N LYS A 145 -5.60 -0.01 13.21
CA LYS A 145 -4.36 -0.42 13.86
C LYS A 145 -3.97 -1.80 13.36
N VAL A 146 -2.84 -1.87 12.66
CA VAL A 146 -2.34 -3.07 11.99
C VAL A 146 -0.86 -3.26 12.26
N ASP A 147 -0.38 -4.49 12.10
CA ASP A 147 1.01 -4.85 12.28
C ASP A 147 1.72 -4.82 10.93
N TRP A 148 2.49 -3.75 10.73
CA TRP A 148 3.32 -3.53 9.54
C TRP A 148 4.69 -4.23 9.63
N GLU A 149 5.08 -4.75 10.79
CA GLU A 149 6.42 -5.33 10.99
C GLU A 149 6.71 -6.47 10.00
N PRO A 150 5.82 -7.48 9.80
CA PRO A 150 6.09 -8.57 8.85
C PRO A 150 6.25 -8.08 7.41
N PHE A 151 5.50 -7.04 7.03
CA PHE A 151 5.56 -6.44 5.69
C PHE A 151 6.88 -5.69 5.48
N VAL A 152 7.31 -4.91 6.47
CA VAL A 152 8.61 -4.21 6.47
C VAL A 152 9.76 -5.21 6.42
N GLN A 153 9.71 -6.25 7.25
CA GLN A 153 10.76 -7.27 7.33
C GLN A 153 10.88 -8.03 6.01
N TYR A 154 9.77 -8.43 5.40
CA TYR A 154 9.76 -9.13 4.11
C TYR A 154 10.51 -8.37 3.01
N ILE A 155 10.33 -7.04 2.97
CA ILE A 155 11.00 -6.16 2.01
C ILE A 155 12.49 -6.12 2.31
N LYS A 156 12.88 -5.81 3.55
CA LYS A 156 14.29 -5.70 3.96
C LYS A 156 15.08 -6.99 3.73
N ASP A 157 14.48 -8.15 3.97
CA ASP A 157 15.12 -9.46 3.75
C ASP A 157 15.45 -9.73 2.28
N ARG A 158 14.78 -9.04 1.35
CA ARG A 158 14.93 -9.21 -0.10
C ARG A 158 15.69 -8.08 -0.77
N GLN A 159 15.92 -6.98 -0.07
CA GLN A 159 16.80 -5.94 -0.57
C GLN A 159 18.21 -6.51 -0.67
N LYS A 160 18.78 -6.43 -1.86
CA LYS A 160 20.19 -6.73 -2.06
C LYS A 160 20.97 -5.57 -1.45
N PHE A 161 21.40 -5.71 -0.21
CA PHE A 161 22.33 -4.75 0.38
C PHE A 161 23.60 -4.74 -0.47
N THR A 162 23.79 -3.70 -1.29
CA THR A 162 25.12 -3.35 -1.75
C THR A 162 25.90 -2.92 -0.51
N LYS A 163 26.74 -3.83 -0.02
CA LYS A 163 27.75 -3.53 1.00
C LYS A 163 28.68 -2.42 0.53
#